data_AF-A0A969ZBB1-F1
#
_entry.id   AF-A0A969ZBB1-F1
#
_cell.length_a   1.000
_cell.length_b   1.000
_cell.length_c   1.000
_cell.angle_alpha   90.00
_cell.angle_beta   90.00
_cell.angle_gamma   90.00
#
_symmetry.space_group_name_H-M   'P 1'
#
loop_
_entity.id
_entity.type
_entity.pdbx_description
1 polymer ?
#
loop_
_entity_poly.entity_id
_entity_poly.type
_entity_poly.pdbx_seq_one_letter_code
_entity_poly.pdbx_strand_id
1 'polypeptide(L)'
;YIELEITESLFSKDPTEIIKKLFKLKELGTKIAIDDFGSGYSSLNRLKMVPFDRIKIDKSIIDNIDLDEKSAPITKTIILLAAAFKAGITAEGVETVDQADFLKSMLCGEIQGYYYSRPLTSEALEEFLRKEADNASIN
;
A
#
# COMPACT_ATOMS: atom_id res chain seq x y z
N TYR A 1 7.92 4.79 13.72
CA TYR A 1 7.73 3.32 13.60
C TYR A 1 8.46 2.88 12.33
N ILE A 2 8.78 1.59 12.17
CA ILE A 2 9.39 1.05 10.95
C ILE A 2 8.39 0.11 10.29
N GLU A 3 8.20 0.24 8.98
CA GLU A 3 7.43 -0.69 8.15
C GLU A 3 8.38 -1.43 7.20
N LEU A 4 8.18 -2.74 7.06
CA LEU A 4 8.87 -3.57 6.09
C LEU A 4 7.89 -3.98 5.00
N GLU A 5 8.19 -3.58 3.77
CA GLU A 5 7.47 -3.96 2.57
C GLU A 5 8.03 -5.28 2.02
N ILE A 6 7.14 -6.22 1.73
CA ILE A 6 7.49 -7.53 1.18
C ILE A 6 6.63 -7.84 -0.05
N THR A 7 7.26 -8.26 -1.14
CA THR A 7 6.52 -8.66 -2.34
C THR A 7 5.85 -10.01 -2.15
N GLU A 8 4.74 -10.25 -2.86
CA GLU A 8 4.03 -11.55 -2.83
C GLU A 8 4.94 -12.74 -3.18
N SER A 9 5.93 -12.49 -4.05
CA SER A 9 6.87 -13.50 -4.55
C SER A 9 7.73 -14.12 -3.44
N LEU A 10 7.92 -13.41 -2.31
CA LEU A 10 8.69 -13.87 -1.17
C LEU A 10 8.18 -15.23 -0.65
N PHE A 11 6.87 -15.46 -0.71
CA PHE A 11 6.23 -16.65 -0.18
C PHE A 11 6.20 -17.84 -1.14
N SER A 12 6.82 -17.72 -2.32
CA SER A 12 6.91 -18.80 -3.31
C SER A 12 7.86 -19.93 -2.87
N LYS A 13 8.79 -19.65 -1.95
CA LYS A 13 9.78 -20.62 -1.43
C LYS A 13 9.64 -20.76 0.09
N ASP A 14 9.28 -21.95 0.55
CA ASP A 14 9.02 -22.33 1.96
C ASP A 14 8.41 -21.19 2.84
N PRO A 15 7.09 -21.00 2.77
CA PRO A 15 6.43 -19.91 3.48
C PRO A 15 6.55 -20.02 5.01
N THR A 16 6.81 -21.21 5.56
CA THR A 16 6.76 -21.43 7.01
C THR A 16 7.88 -20.70 7.74
N GLU A 17 9.11 -20.83 7.27
CA GLU A 17 10.27 -20.17 7.90
C GLU A 17 10.22 -18.65 7.72
N ILE A 18 9.70 -18.18 6.58
CA ILE A 18 9.51 -16.76 6.32
C ILE A 18 8.50 -16.17 7.30
N ILE A 19 7.34 -16.82 7.46
CA ILE A 19 6.29 -16.37 8.37
C ILE A 19 6.81 -16.30 9.82
N LYS A 20 7.58 -17.29 10.28
CA LYS A 20 8.21 -17.25 11.61
C LYS A 20 9.12 -16.03 11.79
N LYS A 21 9.89 -15.66 10.77
CA LYS A 21 10.76 -14.47 10.82
C LYS A 21 9.94 -13.18 10.85
N LEU A 22 8.86 -13.10 10.07
CA LEU A 22 7.96 -11.94 10.09
C LEU A 22 7.30 -11.74 11.46
N PHE A 23 6.88 -12.82 12.12
CA PHE A 23 6.37 -12.74 13.51
C PHE A 23 7.43 -12.17 14.47
N LYS A 24 8.68 -12.65 14.40
CA LYS A 24 9.78 -12.11 15.21
C LYS A 24 10.02 -10.62 14.95
N LEU A 25 9.91 -10.17 13.70
CA LEU A 25 10.03 -8.75 13.38
C LEU A 25 8.89 -7.92 13.99
N LYS A 26 7.66 -8.45 14.00
CA LYS A 26 6.53 -7.79 14.68
C LYS A 26 6.70 -7.72 16.19
N GLU A 27 7.28 -8.73 16.81
CA GLU A 27 7.61 -8.71 18.24
C GLU A 27 8.59 -7.57 18.58
N LEU A 28 9.41 -7.12 17.61
CA LEU A 28 10.28 -5.95 17.73
C LEU A 28 9.58 -4.62 17.41
N GLY A 29 8.28 -4.64 17.07
CA GLY A 29 7.48 -3.46 16.76
C GLY A 29 7.48 -3.06 15.27
N THR A 30 8.05 -3.88 14.39
CA THR A 30 8.04 -3.63 12.93
C THR A 30 6.66 -3.94 12.34
N LYS A 31 6.15 -3.03 11.52
CA LYS A 31 4.94 -3.24 10.71
C LYS A 31 5.28 -3.97 9.43
N ILE A 32 4.39 -4.81 8.92
CA ILE A 32 4.61 -5.61 7.71
C ILE A 32 3.58 -5.19 6.66
N ALA A 33 4.05 -4.69 5.52
CA ALA A 33 3.20 -4.36 4.38
C ALA A 33 3.42 -5.36 3.24
N ILE A 34 2.35 -5.77 2.58
CA ILE A 34 2.43 -6.59 1.37
C ILE A 34 2.47 -5.64 0.17
N ASP A 35 3.56 -5.70 -0.56
CA ASP A 35 3.89 -4.84 -1.70
C ASP A 35 3.47 -5.47 -3.03
N ASP A 36 3.27 -4.63 -4.04
CA ASP A 36 2.84 -5.01 -5.40
C ASP A 36 1.59 -5.93 -5.41
N PHE A 37 0.63 -5.72 -4.50
CA PHE A 37 -0.50 -6.62 -4.36
C PHE A 37 -1.39 -6.59 -5.61
N GLY A 38 -1.62 -7.77 -6.20
CA GLY A 38 -2.45 -7.95 -7.39
C GLY A 38 -1.71 -7.91 -8.74
N SER A 39 -0.39 -7.66 -8.77
CA SER A 39 0.44 -7.87 -9.98
C SER A 39 0.79 -9.35 -10.21
N GLY A 40 0.68 -10.18 -9.18
CA GLY A 40 1.03 -11.59 -9.17
C GLY A 40 -0.09 -12.54 -8.69
N TYR A 41 0.30 -13.76 -8.33
CA TYR A 41 -0.61 -14.78 -7.82
C TYR A 41 -0.61 -14.80 -6.28
N SER A 42 -1.39 -13.91 -5.67
CA SER A 42 -1.75 -13.99 -4.27
C SER A 42 -2.84 -15.05 -4.05
N SER A 43 -2.67 -15.91 -3.03
CA SER A 43 -3.74 -16.78 -2.56
C SER A 43 -4.31 -16.25 -1.25
N LEU A 44 -5.64 -16.21 -1.12
CA LEU A 44 -6.31 -15.80 0.13
C LEU A 44 -5.87 -16.66 1.32
N ASN A 45 -5.56 -17.94 1.10
CA ASN A 45 -5.03 -18.80 2.15
C ASN A 45 -3.66 -18.34 2.65
N ARG A 46 -2.81 -17.82 1.76
CA ARG A 46 -1.51 -17.28 2.14
C ARG A 46 -1.66 -16.00 2.94
N LEU A 47 -2.53 -15.08 2.51
CA LEU A 47 -2.84 -13.86 3.27
C LEU A 47 -3.25 -14.16 4.71
N LYS A 48 -4.07 -15.19 4.93
CA LYS A 48 -4.48 -15.61 6.29
C LYS A 48 -3.31 -16.01 7.21
N MET A 49 -2.17 -16.42 6.64
CA MET A 49 -1.02 -16.89 7.41
C MET A 49 0.03 -15.81 7.67
N VAL A 50 0.09 -14.79 6.82
CA VAL A 50 1.09 -13.71 6.91
C VAL A 50 0.64 -12.70 7.97
N PRO A 51 1.50 -12.28 8.89
CA PRO A 51 1.11 -11.32 9.92
C PRO A 51 1.21 -9.87 9.39
N PHE A 52 0.50 -9.54 8.32
CA PHE A 52 0.58 -8.20 7.72
C PHE A 52 -0.24 -7.16 8.49
N ASP A 53 0.10 -5.89 8.30
CA ASP A 53 -0.60 -4.71 8.81
C ASP A 53 -1.16 -3.85 7.67
N ARG A 54 -0.63 -3.98 6.44
CA ARG A 54 -1.00 -3.17 5.28
C ARG A 54 -0.92 -3.96 3.98
N ILE A 55 -1.79 -3.59 3.03
CA ILE A 55 -1.72 -4.01 1.63
C ILE A 55 -1.43 -2.77 0.78
N LYS A 56 -0.48 -2.87 -0.16
CA LYS A 56 -0.17 -1.83 -1.16
C LYS A 56 -0.65 -2.31 -2.52
N ILE A 57 -1.60 -1.60 -3.13
CA ILE A 57 -2.19 -1.93 -4.42
C ILE A 57 -1.20 -1.53 -5.51
N ASP A 58 -0.79 -2.50 -6.32
CA ASP A 58 0.16 -2.30 -7.40
C ASP A 58 -0.31 -1.23 -8.39
N LYS A 59 0.62 -0.42 -8.87
CA LYS A 59 0.37 0.65 -9.85
C LYS A 59 -0.35 0.16 -11.10
N SER A 60 -0.06 -1.05 -11.60
CA SER A 60 -0.70 -1.58 -12.81
C SER A 60 -2.22 -1.70 -12.71
N ILE A 61 -2.76 -1.80 -11.49
CA ILE A 61 -4.20 -1.78 -11.22
C ILE A 61 -4.73 -0.34 -11.17
N ILE A 62 -3.91 0.61 -10.74
CA ILE A 62 -4.26 2.02 -10.58
C ILE A 62 -4.21 2.79 -11.91
N ASP A 63 -3.26 2.46 -12.79
CA ASP A 63 -2.98 3.20 -14.03
C ASP A 63 -4.23 3.47 -14.90
N ASN A 64 -5.20 2.55 -14.90
CA ASN A 64 -6.43 2.66 -15.70
C ASN A 64 -7.71 2.56 -14.84
N ILE A 65 -7.64 2.88 -13.55
CA ILE A 65 -8.76 2.69 -12.62
C ILE A 65 -10.03 3.47 -13.00
N ASP A 66 -9.87 4.60 -13.70
CA ASP A 66 -10.91 5.50 -14.18
C ASP A 66 -11.38 5.17 -15.62
N LEU A 67 -10.66 4.32 -16.35
CA LEU A 67 -10.91 4.02 -17.76
C LEU A 67 -11.31 2.56 -18.02
N ASP A 68 -10.83 1.62 -17.20
CA ASP A 68 -11.07 0.19 -17.37
C ASP A 68 -12.17 -0.33 -16.44
N GLU A 69 -13.19 -0.95 -17.03
CA GLU A 69 -14.33 -1.54 -16.31
C GLU A 69 -13.92 -2.63 -15.31
N LYS A 70 -12.73 -3.21 -15.44
CA LYS A 70 -12.23 -4.25 -14.50
C LYS A 70 -11.40 -3.67 -13.36
N SER A 71 -10.61 -2.64 -13.61
CA SER A 71 -9.66 -2.07 -12.63
C SER A 71 -10.37 -1.48 -11.41
N ALA A 72 -11.50 -0.78 -11.60
CA ALA A 72 -12.30 -0.23 -10.50
C ALA A 72 -12.90 -1.31 -9.57
N PRO A 73 -13.61 -2.35 -10.08
CA PRO A 73 -14.08 -3.46 -9.24
C PRO A 73 -12.96 -4.22 -8.52
N ILE A 74 -11.81 -4.43 -9.18
CA ILE A 74 -10.65 -5.10 -8.57
C ILE A 74 -10.12 -4.25 -7.41
N THR A 75 -9.87 -2.97 -7.63
CA THR A 75 -9.39 -2.04 -6.59
C THR A 75 -10.34 -2.03 -5.39
N LYS A 76 -11.65 -1.90 -5.63
CA LYS A 76 -12.66 -1.96 -4.57
C LYS A 76 -12.63 -3.27 -3.80
N THR A 77 -12.42 -4.40 -4.49
CA THR A 77 -12.32 -5.72 -3.85
C THR A 77 -11.10 -5.80 -2.94
N ILE A 78 -9.95 -5.24 -3.37
CA ILE A 78 -8.72 -5.23 -2.57
C ILE A 78 -8.89 -4.32 -1.34
N ILE A 79 -9.51 -3.16 -1.47
CA ILE A 79 -9.84 -2.26 -0.34
C ILE A 79 -10.71 -3.00 0.69
N LEU A 80 -11.77 -3.67 0.24
CA LEU A 80 -12.66 -4.45 1.11
C LEU A 80 -11.93 -5.62 1.78
N LEU A 81 -11.00 -6.26 1.07
CA LEU A 81 -10.17 -7.34 1.60
C LEU A 81 -9.28 -6.83 2.74
N ALA A 82 -8.56 -5.72 2.55
CA ALA A 82 -7.74 -5.12 3.59
C ALA A 82 -8.58 -4.77 4.83
N ALA A 83 -9.77 -4.16 4.62
CA ALA A 83 -10.69 -3.86 5.71
C ALA A 83 -11.16 -5.13 6.47
N ALA A 84 -11.45 -6.23 5.77
CA ALA A 84 -11.83 -7.49 6.38
C ALA A 84 -10.72 -8.10 7.25
N PHE A 85 -9.45 -7.87 6.88
CA PHE A 85 -8.28 -8.24 7.68
C PHE A 85 -7.90 -7.20 8.74
N LYS A 86 -8.63 -6.08 8.84
CA LYS A 86 -8.31 -4.92 9.69
C LYS A 86 -6.90 -4.36 9.40
N ALA A 87 -6.51 -4.40 8.14
CA ALA A 87 -5.24 -3.89 7.64
C ALA A 87 -5.42 -2.51 7.01
N GLY A 88 -4.34 -1.71 7.01
CA GLY A 88 -4.25 -0.51 6.20
C GLY A 88 -4.24 -0.84 4.70
N ILE A 89 -4.58 0.15 3.89
CA ILE A 89 -4.54 0.05 2.43
C ILE A 89 -3.84 1.29 1.87
N THR A 90 -2.91 1.07 0.94
CA THR A 90 -2.22 2.14 0.22
C THR A 90 -2.36 1.88 -1.28
N ALA A 91 -2.84 2.85 -2.05
CA ALA A 91 -2.85 2.77 -3.51
C ALA A 91 -1.60 3.45 -4.07
N GLU A 92 -0.86 2.74 -4.93
CA GLU A 92 0.42 3.23 -5.45
C GLU A 92 0.34 3.68 -6.91
N GLY A 93 1.24 4.59 -7.27
CA GLY A 93 1.38 5.05 -8.65
C GLY A 93 0.26 5.98 -9.11
N VAL A 94 -0.39 6.71 -8.20
CA VAL A 94 -1.39 7.72 -8.58
C VAL A 94 -0.72 8.93 -9.24
N GLU A 95 -1.14 9.24 -10.46
CA GLU A 95 -0.55 10.31 -11.28
C GLU A 95 -1.53 11.43 -11.58
N THR A 96 -2.85 11.19 -11.51
CA THR A 96 -3.88 12.18 -11.84
C THR A 96 -4.80 12.50 -10.65
N VAL A 97 -5.45 13.67 -10.73
CA VAL A 97 -6.50 14.06 -9.76
C VAL A 97 -7.70 13.13 -9.83
N ASP A 98 -8.08 12.68 -11.02
CA ASP A 98 -9.23 11.79 -11.22
C ASP A 98 -9.01 10.44 -10.53
N GLN A 99 -7.80 9.86 -10.66
CA GLN A 99 -7.39 8.65 -9.92
C GLN A 99 -7.45 8.88 -8.40
N ALA A 100 -6.91 10.00 -7.91
CA ALA A 100 -6.89 10.33 -6.49
C ALA A 100 -8.30 10.49 -5.91
N ASP A 101 -9.17 11.23 -6.59
CA ASP A 101 -10.54 11.48 -6.16
C ASP A 101 -11.39 10.21 -6.24
N PHE A 102 -11.17 9.37 -7.24
CA PHE A 102 -11.79 8.06 -7.34
C PHE A 102 -11.41 7.17 -6.14
N LEU A 103 -10.12 7.09 -5.79
CA LEU A 103 -9.63 6.31 -4.64
C LEU A 103 -10.16 6.86 -3.30
N LYS A 104 -10.25 8.18 -3.15
CA LYS A 104 -10.90 8.81 -1.98
C LYS A 104 -12.37 8.44 -1.88
N SER A 105 -13.10 8.43 -3.01
CA SER A 105 -14.51 8.03 -3.05
C SER A 105 -14.73 6.56 -2.63
N MET A 106 -13.71 5.71 -2.82
CA MET A 106 -13.68 4.32 -2.37
C MET A 106 -13.22 4.15 -0.91
N LEU A 107 -12.94 5.25 -0.20
CA LEU A 107 -12.38 5.24 1.16
C LEU A 107 -11.02 4.53 1.24
N CYS A 108 -10.20 4.66 0.20
CA CYS A 108 -8.80 4.21 0.26
C CYS A 108 -8.07 4.99 1.37
N GLY A 109 -7.34 4.28 2.23
CA GLY A 109 -6.72 4.86 3.43
C GLY A 109 -5.54 5.77 3.12
N GLU A 110 -4.61 5.31 2.29
CA GLU A 110 -3.43 6.07 1.88
C GLU A 110 -3.28 6.04 0.37
N ILE A 111 -2.76 7.14 -0.19
CA ILE A 111 -2.54 7.29 -1.62
C ILE A 111 -1.11 7.77 -1.83
N GLN A 112 -0.37 7.07 -2.67
CA GLN A 112 1.01 7.38 -3.01
C GLN A 112 1.16 7.50 -4.53
N GLY A 113 1.82 8.56 -4.98
CA GLY A 113 2.17 8.70 -6.39
C GLY A 113 2.60 10.10 -6.79
N TYR A 114 2.97 10.24 -8.07
CA TYR A 114 3.51 11.47 -8.62
C TYR A 114 2.53 12.64 -8.61
N TYR A 115 1.23 12.37 -8.48
CA TYR A 115 0.23 13.41 -8.25
C TYR A 115 0.55 14.26 -7.00
N TYR A 116 1.05 13.62 -5.93
CA TYR A 116 1.43 14.31 -4.69
C TYR A 116 2.90 14.75 -4.71
N SER A 117 3.81 13.80 -4.97
CA SER A 117 5.24 14.09 -5.09
C SER A 117 5.95 12.96 -5.83
N ARG A 118 7.02 13.32 -6.56
CA ARG A 118 8.02 12.33 -6.99
C ARG A 118 8.88 11.90 -5.80
N PRO A 119 9.59 10.76 -5.87
CA PRO A 119 10.64 10.42 -4.92
C PRO A 119 11.65 11.57 -4.77
N LEU A 120 11.96 11.91 -3.53
CA LEU A 120 12.81 13.04 -3.17
C LEU A 120 14.14 12.54 -2.62
N THR A 121 15.19 13.37 -2.74
CA THR A 121 16.40 13.18 -1.95
C THR A 121 16.12 13.47 -0.48
N SER A 122 17.04 13.09 0.42
CA SER A 122 16.94 13.41 1.85
C SER A 122 16.73 14.91 2.08
N GLU A 123 17.49 15.75 1.39
CA GLU A 123 17.45 17.20 1.57
C GLU A 123 16.12 17.79 1.09
N ALA A 124 15.64 17.34 -0.08
CA ALA A 124 14.37 17.79 -0.63
C ALA A 124 13.17 17.29 0.21
N LEU A 125 13.27 16.08 0.80
CA LEU A 125 12.26 15.56 1.72
C LEU A 125 12.19 16.40 3.00
N GLU A 126 13.33 16.76 3.60
CA GLU A 126 13.35 17.63 4.78
C GLU A 126 12.68 18.99 4.51
N GLU A 127 12.94 19.58 3.35
CA GLU A 127 12.31 20.84 2.96
C GLU A 127 10.80 20.67 2.73
N PHE A 128 10.39 19.60 2.05
CA PHE A 128 8.99 19.26 1.82
C PHE A 128 8.22 19.14 3.14
N LEU A 129 8.76 18.37 4.10
CA LEU A 129 8.13 18.15 5.41
C LEU A 129 8.01 19.44 6.23
N ARG A 130 9.00 20.34 6.14
CA ARG A 130 8.93 21.65 6.82
C ARG A 130 7.80 22.50 6.26
N LYS A 131 7.69 22.58 4.92
CA LYS A 131 6.62 23.34 4.24
C LYS A 131 5.23 22.81 4.60
N GLU A 132 5.05 21.49 4.64
CA GLU A 132 3.77 20.88 5.00
C GLU A 132 3.41 21.10 6.48
N ALA A 133 4.38 21.08 7.39
CA ALA A 133 4.15 21.38 8.80
C ALA A 133 3.70 22.85 9.02
N ASP A 134 4.29 23.78 8.26
CA ASP A 134 3.91 25.19 8.29
C ASP A 134 2.48 25.38 7.74
N ASN A 135 2.14 24.73 6.62
CA ASN A 135 0.79 24.77 6.03
C ASN A 135 -0.29 24.19 6.95
N ALA A 136 0.03 23.10 7.67
CA ALA A 136 -0.88 22.48 8.63
C ALA A 136 -1.09 23.32 9.90
N SER A 137 -0.19 24.26 10.20
CA SER A 137 -0.31 25.16 11.36
C SER A 137 -1.14 26.41 11.07
N ILE A 138 -1.50 26.64 9.79
CA ILE A 138 -2.23 27.82 9.31
C ILE A 138 -3.72 27.49 9.04
N ASN A 139 -4.09 26.21 9.00
CA ASN A 139 -5.48 25.72 8.87
C ASN A 139 -5.99 25.11 10.18
#